data_AF-A0A4C1Y625-F1
#
_entry.id   AF-A0A4C1Y625-F1
#
_cell.length_a   1.000
_cell.length_b   1.000
_cell.length_c   1.000
_cell.angle_alpha   90.00
_cell.angle_beta   90.00
_cell.angle_gamma   90.00
#
_symmetry.space_group_name_H-M   'P 1'
#
loop_
_entity.id
_entity.type
_entity.pdbx_description
1 polymer ?
#
loop_
_entity_poly.entity_id
_entity_poly.type
_entity_poly.pdbx_seq_one_letter_code
_entity_poly.pdbx_strand_id
1 'polypeptide(L)'
;MPRRKRDSARKIASEPPQNTTLTAFFQLCQTDPFAKTLLYVDVPIYYTWDKTRKIFQRRKQGMPEEGHPEIMKTNAIGRVYTVHPNNAECFYLRMLLHEIRGPTNFTDLRTIDGYICHTYREACQRLGLLENDNHWELTLQEATLTASAEQIRELFAIILTTNPSNPKQLWDSFKRNMSDDILYQIRQANPELIIEFNDDIFNETLIRLEDKCLAINNQTLVEIGMPAPQRNTFSVLNYEITKEKSYNVNELLEYIAHNKPLLNDNQKKIYNVIMNRINNNTGGIIYLDAPGGTGKTFLINLILAEIRAENTSHWH
;
A
#
# COMPACT_ATOMS: atom_id res chain seq x y z
N MET A 1 33.52 16.67 -1.89
CA MET A 1 33.24 16.26 -3.29
C MET A 1 31.91 15.51 -3.41
N PRO A 2 30.78 16.17 -3.79
CA PRO A 2 29.52 15.46 -4.08
C PRO A 2 28.87 15.83 -5.43
N ARG A 3 29.58 16.48 -6.37
CA ARG A 3 28.99 16.91 -7.66
C ARG A 3 28.88 15.81 -8.74
N ARG A 4 29.70 14.75 -8.68
CA ARG A 4 29.80 13.73 -9.75
C ARG A 4 28.58 12.80 -9.95
N LYS A 5 27.69 12.63 -8.96
CA LYS A 5 26.52 11.72 -9.09
C LYS A 5 25.30 12.36 -9.76
N ARG A 6 25.09 13.67 -9.62
CA ARG A 6 23.92 14.38 -10.20
C ARG A 6 24.05 14.60 -11.71
N ASP A 7 25.28 14.76 -12.21
CA ASP A 7 25.54 14.96 -13.64
C ASP A 7 25.35 13.68 -14.47
N SER A 8 25.45 12.50 -13.84
CA SER A 8 25.24 11.20 -14.51
C SER A 8 23.77 10.94 -14.83
N ALA A 9 22.84 11.27 -13.93
CA ALA A 9 21.41 11.01 -14.14
C ALA A 9 20.80 11.89 -15.24
N ARG A 10 21.22 13.16 -15.32
CA ARG A 10 20.76 14.10 -16.37
C ARG A 10 21.28 13.72 -17.76
N LYS A 11 22.49 13.13 -17.84
CA LYS A 11 23.06 12.64 -19.10
C LYS A 11 22.34 11.39 -19.62
N ILE A 12 21.94 10.48 -18.74
CA ILE A 12 21.20 9.26 -19.07
C ILE A 12 19.80 9.58 -19.61
N ALA A 13 19.16 10.64 -19.14
CA ALA A 13 17.84 11.08 -19.61
C ALA A 13 17.86 11.80 -20.97
N SER A 14 19.03 12.26 -21.43
CA SER A 14 19.19 13.00 -22.71
C SER A 14 19.60 12.13 -23.89
N GLU A 15 19.93 10.86 -23.67
CA GLU A 15 20.26 9.90 -24.73
C GLU A 15 18.98 9.13 -25.12
N PRO A 16 18.73 8.87 -26.43
CA PRO A 16 17.62 8.02 -26.84
C PRO A 16 17.72 6.67 -26.12
N PRO A 17 16.59 6.09 -25.67
CA PRO A 17 16.61 4.88 -24.84
C PRO A 17 17.46 3.81 -25.53
N GLN A 18 18.52 3.38 -24.85
CA GLN A 18 19.46 2.43 -25.40
C GLN A 18 18.72 1.14 -25.79
N ASN A 19 18.95 0.64 -27.01
CA ASN A 19 18.32 -0.59 -27.47
C ASN A 19 18.65 -1.74 -26.50
N THR A 20 17.64 -2.18 -25.76
CA THR A 20 17.76 -3.26 -24.77
C THR A 20 17.69 -4.60 -25.46
N THR A 21 18.06 -5.68 -24.77
CA THR A 21 17.89 -7.03 -25.32
C THR A 21 16.42 -7.35 -25.58
N LEU A 22 15.48 -6.84 -24.77
CA LEU A 22 14.05 -7.06 -24.99
C LEU A 22 13.54 -6.29 -26.22
N THR A 23 13.88 -5.01 -26.37
CA THR A 23 13.45 -4.24 -27.55
C THR A 23 14.11 -4.74 -28.84
N ALA A 24 15.33 -5.27 -28.76
CA ALA A 24 15.97 -5.95 -29.89
C ALA A 24 15.33 -7.30 -30.21
N PHE A 25 14.78 -8.02 -29.23
CA PHE A 25 13.97 -9.21 -29.49
C PHE A 25 12.69 -8.86 -30.26
N PHE A 26 12.00 -7.79 -29.89
CA PHE A 26 10.83 -7.32 -30.63
C PHE A 26 11.17 -7.00 -32.10
N GLN A 27 12.28 -6.31 -32.33
CA GLN A 27 12.78 -6.03 -33.69
C GLN A 27 13.10 -7.32 -34.45
N LEU A 28 13.75 -8.29 -33.77
CA LEU A 28 14.05 -9.60 -34.35
C LEU A 28 12.76 -10.32 -34.78
N CYS A 29 11.73 -10.33 -33.93
CA CYS A 29 10.43 -10.92 -34.25
C CYS A 29 9.73 -10.21 -35.41
N GLN A 30 9.96 -8.91 -35.64
CA GLN A 30 9.41 -8.23 -36.82
C GLN A 30 10.03 -8.72 -38.13
N THR A 31 11.32 -9.04 -38.12
CA THR A 31 12.09 -9.30 -39.35
C THR A 31 12.39 -10.78 -39.63
N ASP A 32 12.45 -11.62 -38.60
CA ASP A 32 12.81 -13.04 -38.72
C ASP A 32 11.61 -13.94 -38.39
N PRO A 33 11.03 -14.65 -39.39
CA PRO A 33 9.89 -15.55 -39.18
C PRO A 33 10.16 -16.64 -38.13
N PHE A 34 11.40 -17.12 -38.01
CA PHE A 34 11.73 -18.12 -37.00
C PHE A 34 11.74 -17.51 -35.60
N ALA A 35 12.20 -16.27 -35.44
CA ALA A 35 12.13 -15.61 -34.14
C ALA A 35 10.70 -15.41 -33.63
N LYS A 36 9.70 -15.33 -34.53
CA LYS A 36 8.28 -15.26 -34.14
C LYS A 36 7.78 -16.54 -33.46
N THR A 37 8.46 -17.68 -33.65
CA THR A 37 8.07 -18.94 -33.02
C THR A 37 8.67 -19.09 -31.63
N LEU A 38 9.56 -18.20 -31.19
CA LEU A 38 10.32 -18.35 -29.94
C LEU A 38 9.71 -17.57 -28.78
N LEU A 39 9.87 -18.11 -27.57
CA LEU A 39 9.77 -17.34 -26.33
C LEU A 39 11.04 -16.53 -26.14
N TYR A 40 10.97 -15.42 -25.40
CA TYR A 40 12.16 -14.60 -25.12
C TYR A 40 13.27 -15.41 -24.42
N VAL A 41 12.88 -16.36 -23.55
CA VAL A 41 13.82 -17.24 -22.83
C VAL A 41 14.54 -18.24 -23.73
N ASP A 42 13.95 -18.57 -24.89
CA ASP A 42 14.51 -19.50 -25.86
C ASP A 42 15.47 -18.80 -26.83
N VAL A 43 15.40 -17.47 -26.96
CA VAL A 43 16.23 -16.70 -27.92
C VAL A 43 17.72 -17.04 -27.81
N PRO A 44 18.33 -17.18 -26.62
CA PRO A 44 19.76 -17.47 -26.51
C PRO A 44 20.18 -18.85 -27.03
N ILE A 45 19.24 -19.79 -27.17
CA ILE A 45 19.47 -21.12 -27.79
C ILE A 45 19.87 -20.95 -29.26
N TYR A 46 19.26 -19.99 -29.96
CA TYR A 46 19.37 -19.82 -31.41
C TYR A 46 20.13 -18.56 -31.85
N TYR A 47 20.13 -17.54 -30.99
CA TYR A 47 20.71 -16.24 -31.27
C TYR A 47 21.75 -15.87 -30.22
N THR A 48 22.71 -15.03 -30.63
CA THR A 48 23.70 -14.42 -29.74
C THR A 48 23.57 -12.91 -29.76
N TRP A 49 23.84 -12.27 -28.63
CA TRP A 49 23.78 -10.82 -28.47
C TRP A 49 25.07 -10.15 -28.93
N ASP A 50 24.99 -9.34 -29.98
CA ASP A 50 26.08 -8.45 -30.40
C ASP A 50 26.01 -7.17 -29.55
N LYS A 51 26.89 -7.05 -28.56
CA LYS A 51 26.93 -5.90 -27.64
C LYS A 51 27.25 -4.58 -28.33
N THR A 52 28.00 -4.63 -29.43
CA THR A 52 28.46 -3.43 -30.15
C THR A 52 27.32 -2.90 -31.03
N ARG A 53 26.68 -3.78 -31.79
CA ARG A 53 25.56 -3.42 -32.68
C ARG A 53 24.21 -3.37 -31.95
N LYS A 54 24.13 -3.93 -30.75
CA LYS A 54 22.91 -4.08 -29.94
C LYS A 54 21.79 -4.79 -30.69
N ILE A 55 22.13 -5.91 -31.33
CA ILE A 55 21.21 -6.76 -32.10
C ILE A 55 21.46 -8.24 -31.78
N PHE A 56 20.43 -9.05 -31.98
CA PHE A 56 20.58 -10.50 -32.01
C PHE A 56 21.06 -10.97 -33.38
N GLN A 57 21.99 -11.92 -33.39
CA GLN A 57 22.47 -12.58 -34.61
C GLN A 57 22.28 -14.08 -34.49
N ARG A 58 21.87 -14.74 -35.57
CA ARG A 58 21.75 -16.20 -35.62
C ARG A 58 23.09 -16.84 -35.25
N ARG A 59 23.04 -17.92 -34.48
CA ARG A 59 24.23 -18.71 -34.18
C ARG A 59 24.72 -19.39 -35.46
N LYS A 60 26.05 -19.46 -35.58
CA LYS A 60 26.75 -20.12 -36.70
C LYS A 60 27.29 -21.51 -36.33
N GLN A 61 27.18 -21.89 -35.06
CA GLN A 61 27.71 -23.14 -34.49
C GLN A 61 26.64 -23.75 -33.59
N GLY A 62 26.59 -25.08 -33.54
CA GLY A 62 25.61 -25.83 -32.76
C GLY A 62 25.14 -27.10 -33.48
N MET A 63 24.01 -27.64 -33.03
CA MET A 63 23.28 -28.67 -33.77
C MET A 63 22.21 -28.00 -34.65
N PRO A 64 21.92 -28.53 -35.86
CA PRO A 64 20.79 -28.04 -36.64
C PRO A 64 19.46 -28.25 -35.91
N GLU A 65 18.52 -27.32 -36.06
CA GLU A 65 17.16 -27.46 -35.55
C GLU A 65 16.36 -28.43 -36.43
N GLU A 66 15.49 -29.22 -35.81
CA GLU A 66 14.70 -30.20 -36.54
C GLU A 66 13.69 -29.49 -37.45
N GLY A 67 13.66 -29.85 -38.73
CA GLY A 67 12.86 -29.15 -39.75
C GLY A 67 13.46 -27.82 -40.26
N HIS A 68 14.54 -27.32 -39.65
CA HIS A 68 15.21 -26.07 -40.02
C HIS A 68 16.75 -26.23 -40.02
N PRO A 69 17.32 -26.95 -41.01
CA PRO A 69 18.75 -27.28 -41.03
C PRO A 69 19.67 -26.06 -41.12
N GLU A 70 19.17 -24.91 -41.58
CA GLU A 70 19.86 -23.63 -41.62
C GLU A 70 19.92 -22.91 -40.27
N ILE A 71 19.23 -23.43 -39.25
CA ILE A 71 19.13 -22.83 -37.92
C ILE A 71 19.93 -23.65 -36.94
N MET A 72 20.92 -23.01 -36.31
CA MET A 72 21.79 -23.67 -35.34
C MET A 72 21.29 -23.42 -33.91
N LYS A 73 21.09 -24.50 -33.15
CA LYS A 73 20.80 -24.46 -31.71
C LYS A 73 21.99 -24.88 -30.85
N THR A 74 22.10 -24.29 -29.67
CA THR A 74 23.08 -24.68 -28.65
C THR A 74 22.40 -24.88 -27.29
N ASN A 75 23.12 -25.43 -26.31
CA ASN A 75 22.62 -25.62 -24.94
C ASN A 75 22.63 -24.32 -24.11
N ALA A 76 22.57 -23.16 -24.75
CA ALA A 76 22.63 -21.87 -24.08
C ALA A 76 21.32 -21.58 -23.33
N ILE A 77 21.42 -21.28 -22.03
CA ILE A 77 20.27 -20.98 -21.18
C ILE A 77 20.05 -19.47 -21.14
N GLY A 78 18.84 -19.04 -21.52
CA GLY A 78 18.44 -17.65 -21.39
C GLY A 78 18.23 -17.27 -19.94
N ARG A 79 18.92 -16.21 -19.50
CA ARG A 79 18.69 -15.61 -18.17
C ARG A 79 17.83 -14.37 -18.35
N VAL A 80 16.57 -14.46 -17.91
CA VAL A 80 15.78 -13.27 -17.60
C VAL A 80 16.23 -12.79 -16.23
N TYR A 81 16.53 -11.50 -16.08
CA TYR A 81 17.00 -10.94 -14.81
C TYR A 81 16.02 -11.24 -13.67
N THR A 82 16.57 -11.54 -12.49
CA THR A 82 15.78 -11.71 -11.27
C THR A 82 15.10 -10.38 -10.97
N VAL A 83 13.77 -10.38 -10.99
CA VAL A 83 12.97 -9.22 -10.60
C VAL A 83 12.55 -9.45 -9.15
N HIS A 84 12.79 -8.47 -8.28
CA HIS A 84 12.31 -8.54 -6.91
C HIS A 84 10.76 -8.47 -6.89
N PRO A 85 10.04 -9.23 -6.05
CA PRO A 85 8.57 -9.21 -5.99
C PRO A 85 7.96 -7.81 -5.87
N ASN A 86 8.61 -6.89 -5.16
CA ASN A 86 8.19 -5.48 -5.02
C ASN A 86 8.18 -4.68 -6.34
N ASN A 87 8.70 -5.21 -7.46
CA ASN A 87 8.52 -4.61 -8.79
C ASN A 87 7.49 -5.42 -9.58
N ALA A 88 6.23 -5.27 -9.17
CA ALA A 88 5.08 -6.03 -9.66
C ALA A 88 4.96 -6.02 -11.19
N GLU A 89 5.11 -4.84 -11.82
CA GLU A 89 5.07 -4.70 -13.29
C GLU A 89 6.15 -5.53 -13.99
N CYS A 90 7.39 -5.52 -13.51
CA CYS A 90 8.47 -6.34 -14.08
C CYS A 90 8.29 -7.84 -13.78
N PHE A 91 7.64 -8.20 -12.67
CA PHE A 91 7.32 -9.58 -12.35
C PHE A 91 6.31 -10.15 -13.35
N TYR A 92 5.19 -9.46 -13.58
CA TYR A 92 4.19 -9.88 -14.56
C TYR A 92 4.75 -9.87 -15.99
N LEU A 93 5.53 -8.84 -16.36
CA LEU A 93 6.23 -8.83 -17.65
C LEU A 93 7.12 -10.06 -17.82
N ARG A 94 7.87 -10.44 -16.77
CA ARG A 94 8.72 -11.63 -16.81
C ARG A 94 7.89 -12.90 -17.05
N MET A 95 6.74 -13.06 -16.39
CA MET A 95 5.86 -14.20 -16.60
C MET A 95 5.40 -14.28 -18.06
N LEU A 96 4.92 -13.16 -18.61
CA LEU A 96 4.47 -13.09 -20.00
C LEU A 96 5.59 -13.44 -21.00
N LEU A 97 6.85 -13.08 -20.72
CA LEU A 97 7.99 -13.45 -21.56
C LEU A 97 8.32 -14.95 -21.58
N HIS A 98 7.77 -15.74 -20.64
CA HIS A 98 7.87 -17.19 -20.63
C HIS A 98 6.69 -17.88 -21.34
N GLU A 99 5.62 -17.14 -21.65
CA GLU A 99 4.38 -17.72 -22.21
C GLU A 99 4.10 -17.23 -23.64
N ILE A 100 4.45 -15.98 -23.97
CA ILE A 100 4.10 -15.34 -25.24
C ILE A 100 5.25 -15.50 -26.25
N ARG A 101 4.94 -16.13 -27.38
CA ARG A 101 5.86 -16.33 -28.51
C ARG A 101 5.82 -15.14 -29.46
N GLY A 102 6.99 -14.73 -29.93
CA GLY A 102 7.15 -13.79 -31.03
C GLY A 102 6.55 -12.38 -30.88
N PRO A 103 6.45 -11.77 -29.68
CA PRO A 103 5.91 -10.41 -29.56
C PRO A 103 6.75 -9.42 -30.36
N THR A 104 6.11 -8.51 -31.09
CA THR A 104 6.78 -7.48 -31.90
C THR A 104 6.85 -6.12 -31.22
N ASN A 105 6.17 -5.97 -30.08
CA ASN A 105 6.13 -4.76 -29.26
C ASN A 105 5.56 -5.10 -27.86
N PHE A 106 5.50 -4.11 -26.96
CA PHE A 106 4.96 -4.30 -25.61
C PHE A 106 3.45 -4.52 -25.55
N THR A 107 2.69 -3.99 -26.53
CA THR A 107 1.24 -4.20 -26.64
C THR A 107 0.93 -5.66 -26.98
N ASP A 108 1.73 -6.31 -27.82
CA ASP A 108 1.56 -7.73 -28.14
C ASP A 108 1.66 -8.60 -26.87
N LEU A 109 2.55 -8.25 -25.94
CA LEU A 109 2.70 -8.97 -24.66
C LEU A 109 1.45 -8.90 -23.77
N ARG A 110 0.59 -7.90 -23.97
CA ARG A 110 -0.67 -7.73 -23.21
C ARG A 110 -1.90 -8.04 -24.07
N THR A 111 -1.72 -8.60 -25.26
CA THR A 111 -2.81 -8.96 -26.16
C THR A 111 -3.08 -10.46 -26.03
N ILE A 112 -4.15 -10.83 -25.33
CA ILE A 112 -4.54 -12.23 -25.07
C ILE A 112 -5.86 -12.50 -25.79
N ASP A 113 -5.86 -13.48 -26.69
CA ASP A 113 -7.02 -13.84 -27.53
C ASP A 113 -7.65 -12.65 -28.28
N GLY A 114 -6.81 -11.73 -28.76
CA GLY A 114 -7.24 -10.53 -29.49
C GLY A 114 -7.73 -9.37 -28.61
N TYR A 115 -7.76 -9.53 -27.29
CA TYR A 115 -8.08 -8.46 -26.34
C TYR A 115 -6.81 -7.83 -25.77
N ILE A 116 -6.71 -6.50 -25.83
CA ILE A 116 -5.57 -5.74 -25.29
C ILE A 116 -5.86 -5.39 -23.83
N CYS A 117 -5.19 -6.08 -22.90
CA CYS A 117 -5.24 -5.79 -21.47
C CYS A 117 -4.57 -4.43 -21.16
N HIS A 118 -5.06 -3.74 -20.13
CA HIS A 118 -4.52 -2.44 -19.70
C HIS A 118 -3.17 -2.59 -18.98
N THR A 119 -2.97 -3.70 -18.25
CA THR A 119 -1.77 -3.98 -17.45
C THR A 119 -1.20 -5.37 -17.76
N TYR A 120 0.07 -5.61 -17.44
CA TYR A 120 0.66 -6.95 -17.59
C TYR A 120 0.04 -7.95 -16.61
N ARG A 121 -0.38 -7.50 -15.42
CA ARG A 121 -1.10 -8.32 -14.44
C ARG A 121 -2.39 -8.89 -15.02
N GLU A 122 -3.20 -8.03 -15.65
CA GLU A 122 -4.46 -8.42 -16.27
C GLU A 122 -4.24 -9.46 -17.38
N ALA A 123 -3.17 -9.31 -18.18
CA ALA A 123 -2.79 -10.31 -19.17
C ALA A 123 -2.42 -11.65 -18.51
N CYS A 124 -1.64 -11.65 -17.42
CA CYS A 124 -1.34 -12.87 -16.66
C CYS A 124 -2.59 -13.53 -16.05
N GLN A 125 -3.53 -12.73 -15.53
CA GLN A 125 -4.82 -13.25 -15.02
C GLN A 125 -5.61 -13.94 -16.12
N ARG A 126 -5.70 -13.32 -17.31
CA ARG A 126 -6.46 -13.86 -18.44
C ARG A 126 -5.84 -15.15 -19.00
N LEU A 127 -4.52 -15.27 -18.94
CA LEU A 127 -3.80 -16.51 -19.24
C LEU A 127 -3.88 -17.57 -18.13
N GLY A 128 -4.51 -17.27 -16.99
CA GLY A 128 -4.62 -18.20 -15.86
C GLY A 128 -3.29 -18.47 -15.15
N LEU A 129 -2.33 -17.55 -15.25
CA LEU A 129 -0.98 -17.72 -14.66
C LEU A 129 -0.91 -17.34 -13.18
N LEU A 130 -1.94 -16.66 -12.66
CA LEU A 130 -1.99 -16.25 -11.25
C LEU A 130 -2.87 -17.22 -10.45
N GLU A 131 -2.52 -17.45 -9.18
CA GLU A 131 -3.29 -18.32 -8.29
C GLU A 131 -4.72 -17.81 -8.09
N ASN A 132 -5.67 -18.72 -7.94
CA ASN A 132 -7.05 -18.35 -7.69
C ASN A 132 -7.21 -17.84 -6.25
N ASP A 133 -7.75 -16.63 -6.09
CA ASP A 133 -7.94 -15.95 -4.80
C ASP A 133 -9.01 -16.59 -3.91
N ASN A 134 -9.63 -17.70 -4.34
CA ASN A 134 -10.62 -18.45 -3.56
C ASN A 134 -10.18 -18.70 -2.11
N HIS A 135 -8.90 -18.99 -1.89
CA HIS A 135 -8.37 -19.19 -0.54
C HIS A 135 -8.40 -17.91 0.30
N TRP A 136 -8.10 -16.75 -0.28
CA TRP A 136 -8.22 -15.45 0.40
C TRP A 136 -9.67 -15.08 0.67
N GLU A 137 -10.56 -15.38 -0.27
CA GLU A 137 -12.00 -15.17 -0.09
C GLU A 137 -12.55 -16.01 1.07
N LEU A 138 -12.23 -17.32 1.10
CA LEU A 138 -12.61 -18.20 2.21
C LEU A 138 -12.01 -17.73 3.54
N THR A 139 -10.72 -17.36 3.56
CA THR A 139 -10.04 -16.88 4.77
C THR A 139 -10.71 -15.61 5.32
N LEU A 140 -11.03 -14.65 4.45
CA LEU A 140 -11.73 -13.43 4.84
C LEU A 140 -13.15 -13.73 5.29
N GLN A 141 -13.86 -14.63 4.60
CA GLN A 141 -15.21 -15.04 4.98
C GLN A 141 -15.24 -15.65 6.38
N GLU A 142 -14.30 -16.53 6.72
CA GLU A 142 -14.17 -17.08 8.07
C GLU A 142 -13.87 -15.99 9.11
N ALA A 143 -12.99 -15.04 8.77
CA ALA A 143 -12.69 -13.92 9.63
C ALA A 143 -13.93 -13.05 9.91
N THR A 144 -14.83 -12.85 8.93
CA THR A 144 -16.06 -12.06 9.16
C THR A 144 -16.99 -12.65 10.23
N LEU A 145 -16.87 -13.93 10.54
CA LEU A 145 -17.71 -14.61 11.53
C LEU A 145 -17.18 -14.45 12.97
N THR A 146 -15.90 -14.14 13.14
CA THR A 146 -15.22 -14.24 14.44
C THR A 146 -14.39 -13.02 14.81
N ALA A 147 -14.02 -12.20 13.84
CA ALA A 147 -13.08 -11.09 14.01
C ALA A 147 -13.78 -9.73 13.94
N SER A 148 -13.19 -8.74 14.61
CA SER A 148 -13.60 -7.34 14.51
C SER A 148 -13.16 -6.71 13.18
N ALA A 149 -13.80 -5.61 12.78
CA ALA A 149 -13.44 -4.85 11.58
C ALA A 149 -11.94 -4.48 11.52
N GLU A 150 -11.34 -4.14 12.66
CA GLU A 150 -9.90 -3.85 12.76
C GLU A 150 -9.03 -5.07 12.45
N GLN A 151 -9.36 -6.23 13.02
CA GLN A 151 -8.65 -7.48 12.75
C GLN A 151 -8.81 -7.93 11.30
N ILE A 152 -9.98 -7.73 10.70
CA ILE A 152 -10.21 -8.03 9.28
C ILE A 152 -9.34 -7.08 8.42
N ARG A 153 -9.21 -5.80 8.77
CA ARG A 153 -8.29 -4.87 8.08
C ARG A 153 -6.83 -5.30 8.21
N GLU A 154 -6.40 -5.80 9.36
CA GLU A 154 -5.04 -6.33 9.55
C GLU A 154 -4.77 -7.55 8.68
N LEU A 155 -5.67 -8.53 8.70
CA LEU A 155 -5.60 -9.70 7.84
C LEU A 155 -5.58 -9.31 6.37
N PHE A 156 -6.44 -8.38 5.96
CA PHE A 156 -6.49 -7.89 4.58
C PHE A 156 -5.18 -7.21 4.17
N ALA A 157 -4.58 -6.39 5.04
CA ALA A 157 -3.29 -5.76 4.77
C ALA A 157 -2.16 -6.80 4.59
N ILE A 158 -2.18 -7.89 5.38
CA ILE A 158 -1.24 -9.01 5.22
C ILE A 158 -1.48 -9.71 3.87
N ILE A 159 -2.73 -10.04 3.54
CA ILE A 159 -3.09 -10.64 2.24
C ILE A 159 -2.60 -9.76 1.11
N LEU A 160 -2.78 -8.44 1.16
CA LEU A 160 -2.29 -7.53 0.13
C LEU A 160 -0.77 -7.63 -0.09
N THR A 161 0.01 -7.93 0.96
CA THR A 161 1.47 -8.10 0.82
C THR A 161 1.89 -9.39 0.12
N THR A 162 0.99 -10.36 0.00
CA THR A 162 1.25 -11.61 -0.75
C THR A 162 0.99 -11.46 -2.25
N ASN A 163 0.58 -10.27 -2.72
CA ASN A 163 0.21 -9.98 -4.10
C ASN A 163 -0.93 -10.89 -4.61
N PRO A 164 -2.15 -10.82 -4.01
CA PRO A 164 -3.30 -11.61 -4.44
C PRO A 164 -3.62 -11.30 -5.89
N SER A 165 -4.29 -12.17 -6.62
CA SER A 165 -4.54 -11.98 -8.05
C SER A 165 -5.39 -10.73 -8.31
N ASN A 166 -6.50 -10.54 -7.60
CA ASN A 166 -7.48 -9.47 -7.75
C ASN A 166 -7.88 -8.84 -6.38
N PRO A 167 -7.01 -8.00 -5.78
CA PRO A 167 -7.24 -7.37 -4.49
C PRO A 167 -8.46 -6.45 -4.50
N LYS A 168 -8.77 -5.83 -5.64
CA LYS A 168 -9.94 -4.96 -5.79
C LYS A 168 -11.24 -5.75 -5.62
N GLN A 169 -11.33 -6.95 -6.16
CA GLN A 169 -12.51 -7.79 -5.99
C GLN A 169 -12.67 -8.21 -4.52
N LEU A 170 -11.59 -8.63 -3.86
CA LEU A 170 -11.63 -8.94 -2.43
C LEU A 170 -12.06 -7.72 -1.60
N TRP A 171 -11.53 -6.54 -1.91
CA TRP A 171 -11.97 -5.29 -1.30
C TRP A 171 -13.46 -5.03 -1.49
N ASP A 172 -13.97 -5.13 -2.73
CA ASP A 172 -15.38 -4.88 -3.02
C ASP A 172 -16.31 -5.86 -2.29
N SER A 173 -15.88 -7.11 -2.10
CA SER A 173 -16.62 -8.14 -1.33
C SER A 173 -16.64 -7.85 0.18
N PHE A 174 -15.54 -7.36 0.76
CA PHE A 174 -15.37 -7.30 2.23
C PHE A 174 -15.31 -5.88 2.83
N LYS A 175 -15.37 -4.82 2.01
CA LYS A 175 -15.25 -3.42 2.48
C LYS A 175 -16.26 -3.02 3.55
N ARG A 176 -17.46 -3.61 3.55
CA ARG A 176 -18.48 -3.35 4.58
C ARG A 176 -18.05 -3.94 5.94
N ASN A 177 -17.57 -5.18 5.96
CA ASN A 177 -17.06 -5.82 7.17
C ASN A 177 -15.84 -5.08 7.72
N MET A 178 -14.96 -4.61 6.83
CA MET A 178 -13.78 -3.83 7.20
C MET A 178 -14.09 -2.39 7.62
N SER A 179 -15.33 -1.90 7.51
CA SER A 179 -15.69 -0.51 7.83
C SER A 179 -16.80 -0.40 8.87
N ASP A 180 -17.21 -1.53 9.45
CA ASP A 180 -18.36 -1.62 10.36
C ASP A 180 -18.15 -0.79 11.63
N ASP A 181 -16.95 -0.82 12.21
CA ASP A 181 -16.60 -0.03 13.39
C ASP A 181 -16.57 1.47 13.11
N ILE A 182 -16.18 1.89 11.91
CA ILE A 182 -16.19 3.30 11.49
C ILE A 182 -17.65 3.78 11.39
N LEU A 183 -18.52 3.01 10.74
CA LEU A 183 -19.95 3.34 10.67
C LEU A 183 -20.57 3.40 12.08
N TYR A 184 -20.22 2.45 12.94
CA TYR A 184 -20.68 2.43 14.33
C TYR A 184 -20.24 3.69 15.10
N GLN A 185 -18.96 4.09 14.98
CA GLN A 185 -18.43 5.29 15.62
C GLN A 185 -19.17 6.56 15.17
N ILE A 186 -19.42 6.69 13.87
CA ILE A 186 -20.12 7.86 13.32
C ILE A 186 -21.58 7.91 13.81
N ARG A 187 -22.26 6.76 13.88
CA ARG A 187 -23.63 6.68 14.42
C ARG A 187 -23.70 7.04 15.90
N GLN A 188 -22.72 6.60 16.69
CA GLN A 188 -22.62 6.97 18.11
C GLN A 188 -22.44 8.47 18.30
N ALA A 189 -21.66 9.12 17.42
CA ALA A 189 -21.47 10.57 17.45
C ALA A 189 -22.67 11.38 16.93
N ASN A 190 -23.58 10.75 16.17
CA ASN A 190 -24.71 11.41 15.51
C ASN A 190 -26.02 10.61 15.69
N PRO A 191 -26.53 10.46 16.92
CA PRO A 191 -27.66 9.56 17.22
C PRO A 191 -28.99 9.95 16.55
N GLU A 192 -29.15 11.22 16.16
CA GLU A 192 -30.37 11.71 15.48
C GLU A 192 -30.37 11.47 13.96
N LEU A 193 -29.24 11.05 13.40
CA LEU A 193 -29.08 10.86 11.95
C LEU A 193 -29.09 9.37 11.59
N ILE A 194 -29.86 9.03 10.55
CA ILE A 194 -29.80 7.70 9.95
C ILE A 194 -28.64 7.69 8.96
N ILE A 195 -27.51 7.14 9.39
CA ILE A 195 -26.28 7.07 8.59
C ILE A 195 -26.10 5.64 8.08
N GLU A 196 -25.89 5.48 6.78
CA GLU A 196 -25.58 4.21 6.12
C GLU A 196 -24.15 4.22 5.56
N PHE A 197 -23.69 3.06 5.08
CA PHE A 197 -22.41 2.99 4.36
C PHE A 197 -22.43 3.92 3.15
N ASN A 198 -21.39 4.74 3.04
CA ASN A 198 -21.17 5.68 1.95
C ASN A 198 -19.68 5.70 1.57
N ASP A 199 -19.37 6.45 0.51
CA ASP A 199 -18.00 6.52 -0.01
C ASP A 199 -17.01 7.14 0.98
N ASP A 200 -17.46 8.03 1.87
CA ASP A 200 -16.60 8.61 2.91
C ASP A 200 -16.14 7.57 3.94
N ILE A 201 -17.04 6.66 4.34
CA ILE A 201 -16.72 5.54 5.24
C ILE A 201 -15.75 4.57 4.58
N PHE A 202 -15.97 4.25 3.31
CA PHE A 202 -15.05 3.40 2.56
C PHE A 202 -13.70 4.07 2.34
N ASN A 203 -13.67 5.38 2.13
CA ASN A 203 -12.46 6.15 1.99
C ASN A 203 -11.63 6.17 3.30
N GLU A 204 -12.28 6.41 4.44
CA GLU A 204 -11.64 6.33 5.76
C GLU A 204 -11.02 4.94 5.99
N THR A 205 -11.73 3.90 5.57
CA THR A 205 -11.23 2.52 5.63
C THR A 205 -9.98 2.32 4.75
N LEU A 206 -9.98 2.87 3.53
CA LEU A 206 -8.82 2.85 2.63
C LEU A 206 -7.63 3.60 3.22
N ILE A 207 -7.84 4.72 3.92
CA ILE A 207 -6.76 5.46 4.61
C ILE A 207 -6.10 4.55 5.66
N ARG A 208 -6.91 3.93 6.54
CA ARG A 208 -6.39 3.02 7.58
C ARG A 208 -5.68 1.80 6.99
N LEU A 209 -6.19 1.26 5.89
CA LEU A 209 -5.54 0.16 5.18
C LEU A 209 -4.21 0.60 4.56
N GLU A 210 -4.14 1.78 3.95
CA GLU A 210 -2.91 2.30 3.37
C GLU A 210 -1.83 2.49 4.44
N ASP A 211 -2.19 3.03 5.60
CA ASP A 211 -1.23 3.19 6.71
C ASP A 211 -0.68 1.84 7.18
N LYS A 212 -1.50 0.79 7.21
CA LYS A 212 -1.05 -0.59 7.51
C LYS A 212 -0.13 -1.14 6.42
N CYS A 213 -0.48 -0.98 5.14
CA CYS A 213 0.38 -1.43 4.03
C CYS A 213 1.73 -0.71 4.04
N LEU A 214 1.74 0.61 4.24
CA LEU A 214 2.95 1.40 4.38
C LEU A 214 3.82 0.91 5.54
N ALA A 215 3.22 0.55 6.68
CA ALA A 215 3.93 0.00 7.82
C ALA A 215 4.55 -1.39 7.55
N ILE A 216 3.88 -2.25 6.77
CA ILE A 216 4.34 -3.62 6.51
C ILE A 216 5.42 -3.67 5.42
N ASN A 217 5.20 -3.03 4.27
CA ASN A 217 6.07 -3.17 3.10
C ASN A 217 6.39 -1.85 2.38
N ASN A 218 5.98 -0.70 2.94
CA ASN A 218 6.20 0.64 2.39
C ASN A 218 5.65 0.79 0.95
N GLN A 219 4.55 0.09 0.63
CA GLN A 219 3.82 0.23 -0.62
C GLN A 219 2.50 0.96 -0.38
N THR A 220 2.16 1.85 -1.31
CA THR A 220 0.85 2.51 -1.36
C THR A 220 -0.23 1.56 -1.87
N LEU A 221 -1.51 1.85 -1.60
CA LEU A 221 -2.61 1.04 -2.13
C LEU A 221 -2.63 1.00 -3.67
N VAL A 222 -2.23 2.10 -4.33
CA VAL A 222 -2.18 2.17 -5.79
C VAL A 222 -1.17 1.18 -6.37
N GLU A 223 0.01 1.03 -5.76
CA GLU A 223 1.09 0.16 -6.24
C GLU A 223 0.73 -1.33 -6.18
N ILE A 224 -0.22 -1.69 -5.31
CA ILE A 224 -0.73 -3.07 -5.15
C ILE A 224 -2.05 -3.31 -5.92
N GLY A 225 -2.55 -2.32 -6.66
CA GLY A 225 -3.74 -2.43 -7.51
C GLY A 225 -5.06 -2.19 -6.76
N MET A 226 -5.01 -1.45 -5.64
CA MET A 226 -6.17 -1.00 -4.87
C MET A 226 -6.51 0.47 -5.19
N PRO A 227 -7.75 0.94 -4.91
CA PRO A 227 -8.11 2.35 -5.04
C PRO A 227 -7.25 3.25 -4.14
N ALA A 228 -6.85 4.42 -4.66
CA ALA A 228 -6.14 5.42 -3.88
C ALA A 228 -7.07 6.08 -2.84
N PRO A 229 -6.66 6.17 -1.56
CA PRO A 229 -7.43 6.91 -0.58
C PRO A 229 -7.37 8.42 -0.86
N GLN A 230 -8.49 9.11 -0.66
CA GLN A 230 -8.60 10.56 -0.70
C GLN A 230 -8.31 11.13 0.69
N ARG A 231 -7.05 11.51 0.94
CA ARG A 231 -6.62 12.18 2.17
C ARG A 231 -6.92 13.69 2.09
N ASN A 232 -8.20 14.07 2.10
CA ASN A 232 -8.56 15.48 2.25
C ASN A 232 -8.14 15.96 3.65
N THR A 233 -7.33 17.02 3.73
CA THR A 233 -6.80 17.56 5.00
C THR A 233 -7.87 18.00 6.00
N PHE A 234 -9.09 18.27 5.53
CA PHE A 234 -10.22 18.67 6.37
C PHE A 234 -10.87 17.51 7.15
N SER A 235 -10.80 16.26 6.67
CA SER A 235 -11.43 15.11 7.36
C SER A 235 -10.54 14.51 8.44
N VAL A 236 -9.22 14.44 8.21
CA VAL A 236 -8.24 13.86 9.15
C VAL A 236 -8.16 14.67 10.46
N LEU A 237 -8.20 16.00 10.37
CA LEU A 237 -8.25 16.86 11.56
C LEU A 237 -9.52 16.61 12.37
N ASN A 238 -10.66 16.36 11.73
CA ASN A 238 -11.89 16.05 12.47
C ASN A 238 -11.81 14.68 13.15
N TYR A 239 -11.22 13.65 12.56
CA TYR A 239 -11.13 12.34 13.20
C TYR A 239 -10.16 12.33 14.40
N GLU A 240 -8.98 12.92 14.27
CA GLU A 240 -8.03 12.99 15.41
C GLU A 240 -8.58 13.88 16.53
N ILE A 241 -9.21 15.01 16.20
CA ILE A 241 -9.88 15.88 17.18
C ILE A 241 -11.10 15.18 17.82
N THR A 242 -11.86 14.39 17.06
CA THR A 242 -13.03 13.66 17.60
C THR A 242 -12.58 12.50 18.49
N LYS A 243 -11.51 11.79 18.12
CA LYS A 243 -10.85 10.78 18.97
C LYS A 243 -10.23 11.40 20.23
N GLU A 244 -9.68 12.60 20.13
CA GLU A 244 -9.17 13.34 21.30
C GLU A 244 -10.29 14.00 22.12
N LYS A 245 -11.55 13.97 21.67
CA LYS A 245 -12.71 14.51 22.43
C LYS A 245 -13.69 13.44 22.90
N SER A 246 -13.58 12.20 22.43
CA SER A 246 -14.43 11.07 22.81
C SER A 246 -13.95 10.42 24.12
N TYR A 247 -13.95 11.17 25.22
CA TYR A 247 -13.66 10.61 26.54
C TYR A 247 -14.95 10.16 27.22
N ASN A 248 -14.89 9.06 27.98
CA ASN A 248 -15.98 8.68 28.87
C ASN A 248 -16.05 9.68 30.04
N VAL A 249 -16.99 10.62 29.96
CA VAL A 249 -17.15 11.69 30.95
C VAL A 249 -17.40 11.13 32.35
N ASN A 250 -18.12 10.02 32.47
CA ASN A 250 -18.42 9.41 33.77
C ASN A 250 -17.16 8.84 34.44
N GLU A 251 -16.31 8.15 33.68
CA GLU A 251 -15.01 7.66 34.18
C GLU A 251 -14.08 8.80 34.56
N LEU A 252 -14.08 9.90 33.78
CA LEU A 252 -13.30 11.10 34.11
C LEU A 252 -13.80 11.75 35.41
N LEU A 253 -15.11 11.89 35.60
CA LEU A 253 -15.69 12.45 36.82
C LEU A 253 -15.40 11.58 38.04
N GLU A 254 -15.46 10.25 37.92
CA GLU A 254 -15.05 9.32 38.98
C GLU A 254 -13.56 9.44 39.31
N TYR A 255 -12.71 9.48 38.28
CA TYR A 255 -11.28 9.67 38.43
C TYR A 255 -10.96 11.00 39.15
N ILE A 256 -11.62 12.09 38.78
CA ILE A 256 -11.47 13.40 39.43
C ILE A 256 -11.91 13.33 40.89
N ALA A 257 -13.10 12.79 41.16
CA ALA A 257 -13.64 12.68 42.51
C ALA A 257 -12.72 11.88 43.44
N HIS A 258 -12.12 10.80 42.93
CA HIS A 258 -11.19 9.97 43.70
C HIS A 258 -9.82 10.63 43.92
N ASN A 259 -9.26 11.30 42.89
CA ASN A 259 -7.86 11.74 42.91
C ASN A 259 -7.66 13.19 43.36
N LYS A 260 -8.66 14.06 43.21
CA LYS A 260 -8.61 15.46 43.65
C LYS A 260 -8.36 15.62 45.16
N PRO A 261 -8.92 14.78 46.06
CA PRO A 261 -8.61 14.82 47.49
C PRO A 261 -7.16 14.44 47.84
N LEU A 262 -6.50 13.63 47.00
CA LEU A 262 -5.16 13.09 47.23
C LEU A 262 -4.04 14.11 46.95
N LEU A 263 -4.36 15.29 46.42
CA LEU A 263 -3.38 16.34 46.18
C LEU A 263 -2.76 16.83 47.49
N ASN A 264 -1.43 16.90 47.53
CA ASN A 264 -0.73 17.58 48.61
C ASN A 264 -0.85 19.12 48.50
N ASP A 265 -0.47 19.85 49.55
CA ASP A 265 -0.67 21.30 49.61
C ASP A 265 0.01 22.09 48.48
N ASN A 266 1.17 21.62 48.02
CA ASN A 266 1.89 22.27 46.91
C ASN A 266 1.21 21.99 45.57
N GLN A 267 0.77 20.75 45.34
CA GLN A 267 0.02 20.37 44.15
C GLN A 267 -1.34 21.08 44.10
N LYS A 268 -2.04 21.23 45.23
CA LYS A 268 -3.29 22.00 45.34
C LYS A 268 -3.12 23.47 44.94
N LYS A 269 -2.05 24.12 45.41
CA LYS A 269 -1.74 25.50 45.02
C LYS A 269 -1.55 25.64 43.52
N ILE A 270 -0.79 24.74 42.90
CA ILE A 270 -0.54 24.75 41.45
C ILE A 270 -1.83 24.47 40.68
N TYR A 271 -2.58 23.43 41.09
CA TYR A 271 -3.87 23.08 40.50
C TYR A 271 -4.82 24.29 40.48
N ASN A 272 -4.99 24.97 41.62
CA ASN A 272 -5.86 26.14 41.72
C ASN A 272 -5.41 27.30 40.81
N VAL A 273 -4.10 27.55 40.71
CA VAL A 273 -3.57 28.60 39.82
C VAL A 273 -3.89 28.29 38.36
N ILE A 274 -3.74 27.03 37.94
CA ILE A 274 -3.99 26.59 36.57
C ILE A 274 -5.49 26.66 36.27
N MET A 275 -6.35 26.07 37.11
CA MET A 275 -7.80 26.10 36.92
C MET A 275 -8.36 27.52 36.92
N ASN A 276 -7.88 28.40 37.81
CA ASN A 276 -8.32 29.79 37.83
C ASN A 276 -7.94 30.56 36.56
N ARG A 277 -6.78 30.26 35.95
CA ARG A 277 -6.39 30.87 34.67
C ARG A 277 -7.24 30.37 33.50
N ILE A 278 -7.60 29.09 33.52
CA ILE A 278 -8.47 28.48 32.51
C ILE A 278 -9.87 29.09 32.61
N ASN A 279 -10.46 29.11 33.80
CA ASN A 279 -11.82 29.64 34.04
C ASN A 279 -11.95 31.13 33.69
N ASN A 280 -10.88 31.91 33.87
CA ASN A 280 -10.88 33.33 33.53
C ASN A 280 -10.41 33.62 32.10
N ASN A 281 -10.13 32.61 31.27
CA ASN A 281 -9.63 32.75 29.89
C ASN A 281 -8.41 33.68 29.76
N THR A 282 -7.55 33.72 30.78
CA THR A 282 -6.41 34.66 30.82
C THR A 282 -5.22 34.20 29.96
N GLY A 283 -5.28 32.99 29.40
CA GLY A 283 -4.23 32.40 28.55
C GLY A 283 -2.86 32.26 29.24
N GLY A 284 -1.85 31.87 28.46
CA GLY A 284 -0.44 31.85 28.88
C GLY A 284 0.23 30.46 28.90
N ILE A 285 1.55 30.45 29.06
CA ILE A 285 2.38 29.23 29.16
C ILE A 285 2.78 29.02 30.62
N ILE A 286 2.65 27.79 31.12
CA ILE A 286 2.97 27.41 32.50
C ILE A 286 4.03 26.30 32.46
N TYR A 287 5.14 26.52 33.17
CA TYR A 287 6.19 25.51 33.33
C TYR A 287 6.09 24.88 34.71
N LEU A 288 5.93 23.55 34.74
CA LEU A 288 5.88 22.78 35.98
C LEU A 288 7.25 22.14 36.27
N ASP A 289 8.07 22.83 37.04
CA ASP A 289 9.37 22.30 37.49
C ASP A 289 9.29 21.69 38.90
N ALA A 290 9.86 20.50 39.05
CA ALA A 290 9.89 19.75 40.31
C ALA A 290 10.88 18.55 40.23
N PRO A 291 11.41 18.04 41.34
CA PRO A 291 12.22 16.84 41.34
C PRO A 291 11.44 15.57 40.94
N GLY A 292 12.16 14.51 40.54
CA GLY A 292 11.56 13.19 40.33
C GLY A 292 10.87 12.66 41.59
N GLY A 293 9.74 11.95 41.44
CA GLY A 293 8.98 11.39 42.57
C GLY A 293 7.98 12.34 43.24
N THR A 294 7.84 13.59 42.78
CA THR A 294 6.93 14.59 43.37
C THR A 294 5.49 14.56 42.83
N GLY A 295 5.14 13.53 42.05
CA GLY A 295 3.79 13.34 41.53
C GLY A 295 3.38 14.33 40.43
N LYS A 296 4.32 14.85 39.63
CA LYS A 296 4.01 15.75 38.50
C LYS A 296 3.01 15.14 37.51
N THR A 297 3.25 13.88 37.14
CA THR A 297 2.40 13.14 36.20
C THR A 297 1.00 12.99 36.76
N PHE A 298 0.88 12.73 38.06
CA PHE A 298 -0.41 12.66 38.76
C PHE A 298 -1.17 14.00 38.67
N LEU A 299 -0.50 15.11 38.98
CA LEU A 299 -1.09 16.45 38.90
C LEU A 299 -1.50 16.82 37.46
N ILE A 300 -0.64 16.54 36.48
CA ILE A 300 -0.93 16.81 35.06
C ILE A 300 -2.13 15.99 34.58
N ASN A 301 -2.17 14.70 34.89
CA ASN A 301 -3.28 13.82 34.51
C ASN A 301 -4.61 14.27 35.13
N LEU A 302 -4.60 14.70 36.38
CA LEU A 302 -5.80 15.23 37.04
C LEU A 302 -6.31 16.52 36.41
N ILE A 303 -5.42 17.47 36.08
CA ILE A 303 -5.78 18.71 35.39
C ILE A 303 -6.34 18.43 34.00
N LEU A 304 -5.70 17.52 33.26
CA LEU A 304 -6.19 17.10 31.95
C LEU A 304 -7.57 16.44 32.05
N ALA A 305 -7.80 15.59 33.06
CA ALA A 305 -9.09 14.96 33.28
C ALA A 305 -10.20 16.01 33.52
N GLU A 306 -9.95 17.02 34.35
CA GLU A 306 -10.94 18.08 34.65
C GLU A 306 -11.27 18.91 33.40
N ILE A 307 -10.26 19.37 32.67
CA ILE A 307 -10.45 20.15 31.43
C ILE A 307 -11.21 19.34 30.38
N ARG A 308 -10.92 18.04 30.28
CA ARG A 308 -11.59 17.13 29.34
C ARG A 308 -13.05 16.90 29.72
N ALA A 309 -13.36 16.75 31.01
CA ALA A 309 -14.73 16.61 31.49
C ALA A 309 -15.56 17.88 31.24
N GLU A 310 -15.00 19.07 31.50
CA GLU A 310 -15.68 20.37 31.31
C GLU A 310 -15.96 20.69 29.83
N ASN A 311 -15.00 20.41 28.93
CA ASN A 311 -15.17 20.66 27.49
C ASN A 311 -16.26 19.80 26.84
N THR A 312 -16.56 18.62 27.38
CA THR A 312 -17.68 17.78 26.94
C THR A 312 -19.04 18.26 27.44
N SER A 313 -19.09 19.00 28.55
CA SER A 313 -20.35 19.50 29.14
C SER A 313 -20.89 20.77 28.47
N HIS A 314 -20.07 21.49 27.72
CA HIS A 314 -20.44 22.74 27.04
C HIS A 314 -21.19 22.55 25.70
N TRP A 315 -21.41 21.31 25.26
CA TRP A 315 -22.11 20.97 24.01
C TRP A 315 -23.39 20.14 24.23
N HIS A 316 -24.04 20.30 25.39
CA HIS A 316 -25.39 19.83 25.64
C HIS A 316 -26.40 20.98 25.62
#